data_AF-A0A914RCL8-F1
#
_entry.id   AF-A0A914RCL8-F1
#
_cell.length_a   1.000
_cell.length_b   1.000
_cell.length_c   1.000
_cell.angle_alpha   90.00
_cell.angle_beta   90.00
_cell.angle_gamma   90.00
#
_symmetry.space_group_name_H-M   'P 1'
#
loop_
_entity.id
_entity.type
_entity.pdbx_description
1 polymer ?
#
loop_
_entity_poly.entity_id
_entity_poly.type
_entity_poly.pdbx_seq_one_letter_code
_entity_poly.pdbx_strand_id
1 'polypeptide(L)'
;MNAAFFFTDTMDQFVPHISIIFALVFVEGLLGGCAYVNTFCAIHKSVDAEKREFSMGFASMSDSFGIVLAGFLAIPAHNYICSNT
;
A
#
# COMPACT_ATOMS: atom_id res chain seq x y z
N MET A 1 -2.85 8.47 -3.76
CA MET A 1 -3.92 9.49 -3.59
C MET A 1 -4.57 9.37 -2.22
N ASN A 2 -4.97 8.17 -1.76
CA ASN A 2 -5.55 7.96 -0.42
C ASN A 2 -4.60 8.26 0.75
N ALA A 3 -3.29 8.01 0.61
CA ALA A 3 -2.30 8.34 1.66
C ALA A 3 -2.20 9.85 1.97
N ALA A 4 -2.30 10.70 0.95
CA ALA A 4 -2.32 12.15 1.14
C ALA A 4 -3.63 12.61 1.82
N PHE A 5 -4.75 11.97 1.47
CA PHE A 5 -6.05 12.21 2.10
C PHE A 5 -6.03 11.85 3.60
N PHE A 6 -5.47 10.69 3.97
CA PHE A 6 -5.28 10.33 5.38
C PHE A 6 -4.31 11.27 6.11
N PHE A 7 -3.24 11.72 5.45
CA PHE A 7 -2.28 12.66 6.05
C PHE A 7 -2.92 14.03 6.33
N THR A 8 -3.76 14.53 5.42
CA THR A 8 -4.54 15.77 5.62
C THR A 8 -5.62 15.59 6.69
N ASP A 9 -6.32 14.45 6.74
CA ASP A 9 -7.30 14.15 7.80
C ASP A 9 -6.65 14.13 9.19
N THR A 10 -5.43 13.59 9.30
CA THR A 10 -4.69 13.58 10.58
C THR A 10 -4.28 14.99 11.05
N MET A 11 -4.10 15.94 10.12
CA MET A 11 -3.71 17.32 10.44
C MET A 11 -4.91 18.21 10.80
N ASP A 12 -6.05 18.04 10.13
CA ASP A 12 -7.24 18.89 10.29
C ASP A 12 -8.36 18.26 11.15
N GLN A 13 -8.22 16.99 11.59
CA GLN A 13 -9.27 16.20 12.29
C GLN A 13 -10.66 16.36 11.66
N PHE A 14 -10.75 16.27 10.33
CA PHE A 14 -11.97 16.60 9.60
C PHE A 14 -13.02 15.48 9.62
N VAL A 15 -12.61 14.22 9.89
CA VAL A 15 -13.52 13.07 9.95
C VAL A 15 -13.90 12.71 11.41
N PRO A 16 -15.14 12.99 11.85
CA PRO A 16 -15.60 12.70 13.21
C PRO A 16 -15.96 11.23 13.46
N HIS A 17 -16.05 10.39 12.41
CA HIS A 17 -16.50 8.99 12.50
C HIS A 17 -15.50 7.99 11.91
N ILE A 18 -14.99 7.10 12.77
CA ILE A 18 -14.03 6.03 12.44
C ILE A 18 -14.53 5.03 11.38
N SER A 19 -15.85 4.92 11.18
CA SER A 19 -16.44 3.98 10.21
C SER A 19 -16.06 4.29 8.76
N ILE A 20 -15.86 5.56 8.41
CA ILE A 20 -15.47 5.99 7.06
C ILE A 20 -14.02 5.57 6.76
N ILE A 21 -13.14 5.72 7.75
CA ILE A 21 -11.73 5.31 7.66
C ILE A 21 -11.63 3.79 7.45
N PHE A 22 -12.39 3.00 8.21
CA PHE A 22 -12.45 1.55 8.02
C PHE A 22 -12.94 1.15 6.62
N ALA A 23 -13.98 1.81 6.11
CA ALA A 23 -14.50 1.54 4.77
C ALA A 23 -13.45 1.84 3.67
N LEU A 24 -12.72 2.95 3.81
CA LEU A 24 -11.65 3.31 2.88
C LEU A 24 -10.48 2.31 2.92
N VAL A 25 -10.02 1.94 4.12
CA VAL A 25 -8.96 0.93 4.29
C VAL A 25 -9.39 -0.41 3.68
N PHE A 26 -10.66 -0.79 3.84
CA PHE A 26 -11.20 -2.01 3.26
C PHE A 26 -11.17 -1.99 1.71
N VAL A 27 -11.61 -0.89 1.10
CA VAL A 27 -11.60 -0.73 -0.36
C VAL A 27 -10.19 -0.75 -0.93
N GLU A 28 -9.25 -0.05 -0.29
CA GLU A 28 -7.85 -0.04 -0.72
C GLU A 28 -7.19 -1.41 -0.56
N GLY A 29 -7.48 -2.12 0.53
CA GLY A 29 -7.01 -3.49 0.73
C GLY A 29 -7.54 -4.44 -0.34
N LEU A 30 -8.82 -4.31 -0.72
CA LEU A 30 -9.41 -5.11 -1.79
C LEU A 30 -8.78 -4.80 -3.16
N LEU A 31 -8.62 -3.51 -3.49
CA LEU A 31 -7.98 -3.06 -4.73
C LEU A 31 -6.51 -3.53 -4.82
N GLY A 32 -5.76 -3.42 -3.73
CA GLY A 32 -4.37 -3.89 -3.64
C GLY A 32 -4.28 -5.40 -3.84
N GLY A 33 -5.16 -6.19 -3.21
CA GLY A 33 -5.25 -7.63 -3.39
C GLY A 33 -5.64 -8.02 -4.83
N CYS A 34 -6.61 -7.34 -5.44
CA CYS A 34 -6.98 -7.56 -6.83
C CYS A 34 -5.83 -7.24 -7.79
N ALA A 35 -5.12 -6.14 -7.56
CA ALA A 35 -3.95 -5.77 -8.34
C ALA A 35 -2.84 -6.82 -8.24
N TYR A 36 -2.60 -7.36 -7.04
CA TYR A 36 -1.65 -8.44 -6.81
C TYR A 36 -2.00 -9.69 -7.62
N VAL A 37 -3.24 -10.20 -7.53
CA VAL A 37 -3.65 -11.39 -8.30
C VAL A 37 -3.55 -11.13 -9.80
N ASN A 38 -3.90 -9.91 -10.25
CA ASN A 38 -3.83 -9.53 -11.66
C ASN A 38 -2.38 -9.49 -12.18
N THR A 39 -1.41 -8.96 -11.42
CA THR A 39 0.00 -8.99 -11.82
C THR A 39 0.55 -10.41 -11.87
N PHE A 40 0.19 -11.28 -10.90
CA PHE A 40 0.59 -12.69 -10.94
C PHE A 40 0.00 -13.43 -12.14
N CYS A 41 -1.28 -13.17 -12.47
CA CYS A 41 -1.94 -13.75 -13.65
C CYS A 41 -1.31 -13.24 -14.96
N ALA A 42 -0.98 -11.95 -15.03
CA ALA A 42 -0.30 -11.35 -16.19
C ALA A 42 1.11 -11.92 -16.39
N ILE A 43 1.88 -12.10 -15.31
CA ILE A 43 3.21 -12.73 -15.37
C ILE A 43 3.09 -14.18 -15.86
N HIS A 44 2.08 -14.92 -15.39
CA HIS A 44 1.85 -16.30 -15.80
C HIS A 44 1.48 -16.46 -17.28
N LYS A 45 0.88 -15.44 -17.90
CA LYS A 45 0.39 -15.49 -19.28
C LYS A 45 1.35 -14.87 -20.31
N SER A 46 2.20 -13.94 -19.89
CA SER A 46 3.08 -13.16 -20.77
C SER A 46 4.55 -13.59 -20.75
N VAL A 47 4.97 -14.43 -19.79
CA VAL A 47 6.38 -14.82 -19.59
C VAL A 47 6.57 -16.30 -19.88
N ASP A 48 7.60 -16.63 -20.67
CA ASP A 48 8.03 -18.00 -20.97
C ASP A 48 8.37 -18.79 -19.70
N ALA A 49 8.15 -20.11 -19.71
CA ALA A 49 8.22 -20.95 -18.51
C ALA A 49 9.58 -20.86 -17.78
N GLU A 50 10.66 -20.63 -18.53
CA GLU A 50 12.03 -20.50 -18.02
C GLU A 50 12.27 -19.20 -17.21
N LYS A 51 11.56 -18.11 -17.52
CA LYS A 51 11.74 -16.80 -16.84
C LYS A 51 10.66 -16.49 -15.81
N ARG A 52 9.60 -17.30 -15.77
CA ARG A 52 8.43 -17.08 -14.90
C ARG A 52 8.79 -17.08 -13.41
N GLU A 53 9.62 -18.02 -12.97
CA GLU A 53 10.03 -18.10 -11.56
C GLU A 53 10.86 -16.89 -11.13
N PHE A 54 11.75 -16.41 -12.01
CA PHE A 54 12.54 -15.20 -11.75
C PHE A 54 11.66 -13.95 -11.69
N SER A 55 10.72 -13.79 -12.62
CA SER A 55 9.78 -12.65 -12.62
C SER A 55 8.85 -12.65 -11.40
N MET A 56 8.37 -13.82 -10.97
CA MET A 56 7.55 -13.93 -9.75
C MET A 56 8.37 -13.63 -8.49
N GLY A 57 9.61 -14.12 -8.42
CA GLY A 57 10.53 -13.81 -7.32
C GLY A 57 10.83 -12.32 -7.22
N PHE A 58 11.13 -11.67 -8.35
CA PHE A 58 11.39 -10.23 -8.40
C PHE A 58 10.17 -9.40 -8.00
N ALA A 59 8.96 -9.79 -8.43
CA ALA A 59 7.73 -9.12 -8.02
C ALA A 59 7.50 -9.21 -6.50
N SER A 60 7.72 -10.39 -5.89
CA SER A 60 7.59 -10.58 -4.44
C SER A 60 8.65 -9.80 -3.65
N MET A 61 9.89 -9.72 -4.16
CA MET A 61 10.95 -8.92 -3.56
C MET A 61 10.63 -7.42 -3.61
N SER A 62 10.09 -6.94 -4.74
CA SER A 62 9.67 -5.56 -4.90
C SER A 62 8.57 -5.17 -3.91
N ASP A 63 7.61 -6.07 -3.68
CA ASP A 63 6.52 -5.85 -2.71
C ASP A 63 7.07 -5.69 -1.28
N SER A 64 7.94 -6.62 -0.86
CA SER A 64 8.58 -6.57 0.46
C SER A 64 9.39 -5.28 0.64
N PHE A 65 10.12 -4.85 -0.38
CA PHE A 65 10.91 -3.62 -0.35
C PHE A 65 10.03 -2.37 -0.21
N GLY A 66 8.89 -2.35 -0.91
CA GLY A 66 7.88 -1.30 -0.77
C GLY A 66 7.32 -1.20 0.65
N ILE A 67 7.00 -2.34 1.28
CA ILE A 67 6.51 -2.39 2.66
C ILE A 67 7.55 -1.86 3.65
N VAL A 68 8.82 -2.26 3.49
CA VAL A 68 9.92 -1.79 4.36
C VAL A 68 10.10 -0.28 4.25
N LEU A 69 10.11 0.26 3.03
CA LEU A 69 10.20 1.71 2.80
C LEU A 69 9.00 2.46 3.39
N ALA A 70 7.79 1.93 3.24
CA ALA A 70 6.59 2.50 3.83
C ALA A 70 6.66 2.53 5.36
N GLY A 71 7.12 1.44 5.98
CA GLY A 71 7.35 1.38 7.43
C GLY A 71 8.40 2.38 7.91
N PHE A 72 9.49 2.55 7.17
CA PHE A 72 10.52 3.52 7.51
C PHE A 72 10.01 4.96 7.39
N LEU A 73 9.19 5.27 6.38
CA LEU A 73 8.56 6.58 6.19
C LEU A 73 7.45 6.87 7.22
N ALA A 74 6.81 5.83 7.78
CA ALA A 74 5.79 6.00 8.80
C ALA A 74 6.34 6.60 10.11
N ILE A 75 7.59 6.29 10.47
CA ILE A 75 8.25 6.78 11.70
C ILE A 75 8.40 8.32 11.70
N PRO A 76 9.04 8.97 10.70
CA PRO A 76 9.15 10.42 10.66
C PRO A 76 7.79 11.10 10.47
N ALA A 77 6.85 10.48 9.72
CA ALA A 77 5.49 10.99 9.58
C ALA A 77 4.79 11.04 10.95
N HIS A 78 4.89 9.99 11.75
CA HIS A 78 4.33 9.95 13.11
C HIS A 78 4.97 11.00 14.02
N ASN A 79 6.30 11.14 14.00
CA ASN A 79 7.00 12.15 14.79
C ASN A 79 6.58 13.59 14.43
N TYR A 80 6.35 13.87 13.14
CA TYR A 80 5.89 15.18 12.68
C TYR A 80 4.46 15.49 13.16
N ILE A 81 3.57 14.50 13.11
CA ILE A 81 2.19 14.63 13.60
C ILE A 81 2.18 14.88 15.11
N CYS A 82 2.92 14.08 15.89
CA CYS A 82 2.96 14.20 17.34
C CYS A 82 3.74 15.43 17.86
N SER A 83 4.62 16.05 17.07
CA SER A 83 5.28 17.30 17.47
C SER A 83 4.47 18.56 17.15
N ASN A 84 3.46 18.45 16.29
CA ASN A 84 2.63 19.58 15.83
C ASN A 84 1.28 19.68 16.57
N THR A 85 1.08 18.85 17.60
CA THR A 85 0.03 18.96 18.64
C THR A 85 0.66 19.42 19.94
#